data_AF-A0A2N1RVE6-F1
#
_entry.id   AF-A0A2N1RVE6-F1
#
_cell.length_a   1.000
_cell.length_b   1.000
_cell.length_c   1.000
_cell.angle_alpha   90.00
_cell.angle_beta   90.00
_cell.angle_gamma   90.00
#
_symmetry.space_group_name_H-M   'P 1'
#
loop_
_entity.id
_entity.type
_entity.pdbx_description
1 polymer ?
#
loop_
_entity_poly.entity_id
_entity_poly.type
_entity_poly.pdbx_seq_one_letter_code
_entity_poly.pdbx_strand_id
1 'polypeptide(L)'
;MADEHTNDIFTEAGFSKFQLFYVEAMMNDSSFPCLNRVRPLFERMSLDEFITLTEKVINVDDYDLSQQFFYFLILFRDMKNIQEYMNSERFTIGILERFIIFTFVYCNLHDNTAENIMDEVLFFISRERLFELTLKSKYIQNDKLLLFVILSRFDVPLLDKYFLQVRNVTELINYFLKLPEDVLRGVISRNYHLFKYILLLMSESESTQQVSAEFFEKYKKDINLFSRLNDMIRKYRETTDYEKERSLPFNSRDMSRISLIVSMVKEMSDPVKAVEYFDGEHIFIDEMEKKIVLSAVTDPMMKNIFSKYDSNHGK
;
A
#
# COMPACT_ATOMS: atom_id res chain seq x y z
N MET A 1 -39.95 -3.92 19.50
CA MET A 1 -39.29 -4.64 20.61
C MET A 1 -38.27 -5.55 19.93
N ALA A 2 -37.12 -5.09 19.43
CA ALA A 2 -36.07 -4.26 20.04
C ALA A 2 -35.58 -4.88 21.35
N ASP A 3 -35.03 -6.10 21.25
CA ASP A 3 -34.26 -6.72 22.33
C ASP A 3 -32.79 -6.33 22.18
N GLU A 4 -32.32 -5.62 23.20
CA GLU A 4 -30.95 -5.25 23.47
C GLU A 4 -30.09 -6.51 23.63
N HIS A 5 -29.39 -6.90 22.57
CA HIS A 5 -28.15 -7.66 22.72
C HIS A 5 -27.01 -6.65 22.85
N THR A 6 -26.88 -6.07 24.04
CA THR A 6 -25.61 -5.49 24.48
C THR A 6 -24.54 -6.56 24.32
N ASN A 7 -23.52 -6.27 23.51
CA ASN A 7 -22.39 -7.17 23.30
C ASN A 7 -21.67 -7.36 24.65
N ASP A 8 -21.98 -8.47 25.31
CA ASP A 8 -21.51 -8.78 26.66
C ASP A 8 -20.00 -9.04 26.73
N ILE A 9 -19.23 -8.87 25.63
CA ILE A 9 -17.77 -9.00 25.51
C ILE A 9 -17.03 -7.81 26.17
N PHE A 10 -17.71 -6.69 26.37
CA PHE A 10 -17.08 -5.45 26.82
C PHE A 10 -17.12 -5.26 28.35
N THR A 11 -17.80 -6.13 29.09
CA THR A 11 -17.73 -6.27 30.55
C THR A 11 -16.50 -7.11 30.97
N GLU A 12 -16.10 -7.13 32.24
CA GLU A 12 -15.05 -8.06 32.72
C GLU A 12 -15.40 -9.52 32.39
N ALA A 13 -16.67 -9.90 32.57
CA ALA A 13 -17.19 -11.22 32.21
C ALA A 13 -17.09 -11.51 30.69
N GLY A 14 -17.26 -10.49 29.87
CA GLY A 14 -17.09 -10.54 28.43
C GLY A 14 -15.68 -10.73 27.92
N PHE A 15 -14.76 -10.01 28.55
CA PHE A 15 -13.34 -10.14 28.28
C PHE A 15 -12.86 -11.53 28.71
N SER A 16 -13.33 -12.03 29.87
CA SER A 16 -13.12 -13.42 30.28
C SER A 16 -13.72 -14.42 29.29
N LYS A 17 -14.81 -14.09 28.60
CA LYS A 17 -15.39 -14.93 27.54
C LYS A 17 -14.54 -14.95 26.27
N PHE A 18 -13.95 -13.82 25.86
CA PHE A 18 -12.95 -13.76 24.79
C PHE A 18 -11.69 -14.57 25.16
N GLN A 19 -11.23 -14.47 26.41
CA GLN A 19 -10.15 -15.30 26.95
C GLN A 19 -10.52 -16.80 27.04
N LEU A 20 -11.76 -17.15 27.36
CA LEU A 20 -12.25 -18.53 27.36
C LEU A 20 -12.30 -19.11 25.95
N PHE A 21 -12.74 -18.32 24.96
CA PHE A 21 -12.64 -18.68 23.55
C PHE A 21 -11.20 -18.90 23.10
N TYR A 22 -10.26 -18.12 23.64
CA TYR A 22 -8.82 -18.28 23.43
C TYR A 22 -8.30 -19.61 24.00
N VAL A 23 -8.61 -19.93 25.26
CA VAL A 23 -8.22 -21.21 25.88
C VAL A 23 -8.85 -22.40 25.15
N GLU A 24 -10.13 -22.30 24.74
CA GLU A 24 -10.82 -23.34 23.98
C GLU A 24 -10.25 -23.54 22.56
N ALA A 25 -9.76 -22.47 21.92
CA ALA A 25 -9.12 -22.51 20.61
C ALA A 25 -7.68 -23.07 20.67
N MET A 26 -6.98 -22.90 21.80
CA MET A 26 -5.64 -23.49 22.01
C MET A 26 -5.68 -24.94 22.52
N MET A 27 -6.71 -25.32 23.30
CA MET A 27 -6.82 -26.67 23.87
C MET A 27 -7.42 -27.70 22.91
N ASN A 28 -8.20 -27.27 21.93
CA ASN A 28 -8.60 -28.15 20.84
C ASN A 28 -7.56 -28.02 19.73
N ASP A 29 -6.89 -29.12 19.40
CA ASP A 29 -5.91 -29.33 18.31
C ASP A 29 -6.53 -29.10 16.90
N SER A 30 -7.54 -28.24 16.78
CA SER A 30 -8.17 -27.81 15.55
C SER A 30 -7.42 -26.61 15.00
N SER A 31 -6.72 -26.84 13.91
CA SER A 31 -5.91 -25.93 13.10
C SER A 31 -6.62 -24.67 12.56
N PHE A 32 -7.77 -24.26 13.08
CA PHE A 32 -8.49 -23.06 12.66
C PHE A 32 -9.24 -22.40 13.82
N PRO A 33 -9.15 -21.06 13.99
CA PRO A 33 -10.05 -20.33 14.86
C PRO A 33 -11.50 -20.60 14.44
N CYS A 34 -12.45 -20.56 15.36
CA CYS A 34 -13.89 -20.59 15.04
C CYS A 34 -14.30 -19.28 14.32
N LEU A 35 -13.80 -19.04 13.10
CA LEU A 35 -13.95 -17.79 12.34
C LEU A 35 -15.42 -17.39 12.18
N ASN A 36 -16.31 -18.36 12.00
CA ASN A 36 -17.76 -18.14 11.89
C ASN A 36 -18.40 -17.57 13.18
N ARG A 37 -17.75 -17.74 14.35
CA ARG A 37 -18.20 -17.17 15.62
C ARG A 37 -17.57 -15.80 15.90
N VAL A 38 -16.33 -15.59 15.46
CA VAL A 38 -15.58 -14.36 15.71
C VAL A 38 -15.94 -13.25 14.73
N ARG A 39 -16.11 -13.59 13.45
CA ARG A 39 -16.42 -12.63 12.39
C ARG A 39 -17.66 -11.77 12.68
N PRO A 40 -18.81 -12.33 13.13
CA PRO A 40 -20.00 -11.53 13.43
C PRO A 40 -19.81 -10.53 14.59
N LEU A 41 -18.84 -10.80 15.49
CA LEU A 41 -18.52 -9.88 16.58
C LEU A 41 -17.89 -8.61 16.02
N PHE A 42 -16.87 -8.75 15.15
CA PHE A 42 -16.23 -7.62 14.49
C PHE A 42 -17.16 -6.88 13.52
N GLU A 43 -18.10 -7.58 12.87
CA GLU A 43 -19.08 -6.95 11.97
C GLU A 43 -20.09 -6.06 12.70
N ARG A 44 -20.44 -6.39 13.95
CA ARG A 44 -21.43 -5.65 14.75
C ARG A 44 -20.81 -4.70 15.76
N MET A 45 -19.50 -4.75 15.92
CA MET A 45 -18.74 -3.94 16.87
C MET A 45 -18.77 -2.48 16.44
N SER A 46 -19.10 -1.59 17.37
CA SER A 46 -18.97 -0.14 17.23
C SER A 46 -17.51 0.31 17.41
N LEU A 47 -17.20 1.55 17.03
CA LEU A 47 -15.86 2.13 17.23
C LEU A 47 -15.45 2.13 18.72
N ASP A 48 -16.36 2.51 19.63
CA ASP A 48 -16.08 2.55 21.07
C ASP A 48 -15.70 1.18 21.62
N GLU A 49 -16.47 0.18 21.24
CA GLU A 49 -16.25 -1.21 21.60
C GLU A 49 -14.92 -1.74 21.05
N PHE A 50 -14.61 -1.41 19.79
CA PHE A 50 -13.35 -1.78 19.14
C PHE A 50 -12.13 -1.17 19.84
N ILE A 51 -12.18 0.13 20.14
CA ILE A 51 -11.08 0.81 20.83
C ILE A 51 -10.92 0.23 22.25
N THR A 52 -12.01 0.00 22.97
CA THR A 52 -11.98 -0.60 24.31
C THR A 52 -11.36 -2.00 24.30
N LEU A 53 -11.73 -2.85 23.34
CA LEU A 53 -11.15 -4.18 23.19
C LEU A 53 -9.66 -4.10 22.87
N THR A 54 -9.29 -3.23 21.94
CA THR A 54 -7.90 -3.02 21.52
C THR A 54 -7.06 -2.60 22.71
N GLU A 55 -7.49 -1.60 23.48
CA GLU A 55 -6.78 -1.14 24.68
C GLU A 55 -6.65 -2.24 25.73
N LYS A 56 -7.72 -3.02 25.99
CA LYS A 56 -7.66 -4.15 26.92
C LYS A 56 -6.64 -5.20 26.47
N VAL A 57 -6.69 -5.63 25.21
CA VAL A 57 -5.75 -6.63 24.67
C VAL A 57 -4.31 -6.15 24.81
N ILE A 58 -4.05 -4.88 24.46
CA ILE A 58 -2.71 -4.30 24.46
C ILE A 58 -2.16 -4.07 25.89
N ASN A 59 -3.03 -3.82 26.86
CA ASN A 59 -2.64 -3.53 28.25
C ASN A 59 -2.51 -4.77 29.14
N VAL A 60 -3.08 -5.91 28.74
CA VAL A 60 -3.07 -7.16 29.53
C VAL A 60 -1.70 -7.86 29.50
N ASP A 61 -0.76 -7.36 28.70
CA ASP A 61 0.62 -7.86 28.55
C ASP A 61 0.69 -9.38 28.23
N ASP A 62 -0.38 -9.89 27.63
CA ASP A 62 -0.49 -11.24 27.10
C ASP A 62 -0.12 -11.22 25.61
N TYR A 63 1.05 -11.80 25.33
CA TYR A 63 1.63 -11.82 23.99
C TYR A 63 0.77 -12.63 23.01
N ASP A 64 0.30 -13.80 23.42
CA ASP A 64 -0.47 -14.72 22.56
C ASP A 64 -1.83 -14.11 22.24
N LEU A 65 -2.48 -13.48 23.22
CA LEU A 65 -3.72 -12.74 23.03
C LEU A 65 -3.56 -11.59 22.02
N SER A 66 -2.47 -10.83 22.15
CA SER A 66 -2.17 -9.70 21.27
C SER A 66 -1.90 -10.15 19.83
N GLN A 67 -1.12 -11.22 19.66
CA GLN A 67 -0.86 -11.81 18.35
C GLN A 67 -2.15 -12.30 17.69
N GLN A 68 -3.00 -13.02 18.42
CA GLN A 68 -4.25 -13.53 17.87
C GLN A 68 -5.22 -12.40 17.49
N PHE A 69 -5.29 -11.34 18.31
CA PHE A 69 -6.08 -10.16 17.98
C PHE A 69 -5.62 -9.51 16.68
N PHE A 70 -4.31 -9.26 16.52
CA PHE A 70 -3.79 -8.70 15.28
C PHE A 70 -3.96 -9.64 14.08
N TYR A 71 -3.86 -10.96 14.30
CA TYR A 71 -4.17 -11.94 13.27
C TYR A 71 -5.64 -11.83 12.80
N PHE A 72 -6.60 -11.62 13.71
CA PHE A 72 -7.98 -11.35 13.32
C PHE A 72 -8.13 -10.05 12.54
N LEU A 73 -7.38 -8.99 12.88
CA LEU A 73 -7.38 -7.76 12.09
C LEU A 73 -6.87 -7.99 10.67
N ILE A 74 -5.82 -8.81 10.49
CA ILE A 74 -5.36 -9.22 9.16
C ILE A 74 -6.46 -10.00 8.43
N LEU A 75 -7.10 -10.98 9.08
CA LEU A 75 -8.15 -11.80 8.45
C LEU A 75 -9.40 -11.00 8.06
N PHE A 76 -9.77 -9.98 8.84
CA PHE A 76 -10.96 -9.18 8.64
C PHE A 76 -10.67 -7.80 8.02
N ARG A 77 -9.49 -7.63 7.44
CA ARG A 77 -9.03 -6.37 6.85
C ARG A 77 -9.95 -5.77 5.77
N ASP A 78 -10.70 -6.62 5.07
CA ASP A 78 -11.63 -6.19 4.02
C ASP A 78 -12.94 -5.59 4.58
N MET A 79 -13.17 -5.67 5.90
CA MET A 79 -14.35 -5.10 6.52
C MET A 79 -14.25 -3.58 6.61
N LYS A 80 -15.22 -2.88 6.01
CA LYS A 80 -15.26 -1.42 5.94
C LYS A 80 -15.16 -0.75 7.32
N ASN A 81 -15.89 -1.26 8.31
CA ASN A 81 -15.87 -0.70 9.66
C ASN A 81 -14.48 -0.86 10.32
N ILE A 82 -13.79 -1.99 10.12
CA ILE A 82 -12.44 -2.19 10.65
C ILE A 82 -11.44 -1.22 10.01
N GLN A 83 -11.53 -1.00 8.69
CA GLN A 83 -10.72 0.02 8.00
C GLN A 83 -11.00 1.42 8.55
N GLU A 84 -12.27 1.79 8.74
CA GLU A 84 -12.65 3.07 9.35
C GLU A 84 -12.09 3.21 10.78
N TYR A 85 -12.12 2.14 11.58
CA TYR A 85 -11.67 2.18 12.97
C TYR A 85 -10.16 2.30 13.10
N MET A 86 -9.38 1.55 12.32
CA MET A 86 -7.90 1.65 12.32
C MET A 86 -7.38 3.02 11.83
N ASN A 87 -8.17 3.69 10.99
CA ASN A 87 -7.87 5.04 10.50
C ASN A 87 -8.38 6.16 11.42
N SER A 88 -9.15 5.83 12.45
CA SER A 88 -9.61 6.80 13.43
C SER A 88 -8.45 7.34 14.27
N GLU A 89 -8.55 8.58 14.73
CA GLU A 89 -7.56 9.18 15.63
C GLU A 89 -7.45 8.43 16.97
N ARG A 90 -8.53 7.75 17.39
CA ARG A 90 -8.61 6.96 18.62
C ARG A 90 -7.79 5.68 18.55
N PHE A 91 -7.65 5.10 17.35
CA PHE A 91 -6.67 4.06 17.14
C PHE A 91 -5.29 4.75 17.12
N THR A 92 -4.56 4.70 18.22
CA THR A 92 -3.35 5.53 18.36
C THR A 92 -2.24 5.08 17.40
N ILE A 93 -1.29 5.97 17.12
CA ILE A 93 -0.11 5.63 16.30
C ILE A 93 0.70 4.50 16.93
N GLY A 94 0.74 4.39 18.26
CA GLY A 94 1.42 3.29 18.95
C GLY A 94 0.75 1.92 18.72
N ILE A 95 -0.58 1.87 18.67
CA ILE A 95 -1.30 0.62 18.35
C ILE A 95 -1.10 0.29 16.86
N LEU A 96 -1.20 1.29 15.99
CA LEU A 96 -0.96 1.11 14.55
C LEU A 96 0.47 0.60 14.28
N GLU A 97 1.48 1.16 14.95
CA GLU A 97 2.86 0.70 14.89
C GLU A 97 2.96 -0.80 15.24
N ARG A 98 2.38 -1.22 16.37
CA ARG A 98 2.39 -2.64 16.79
C ARG A 98 1.72 -3.55 15.76
N PHE A 99 0.58 -3.13 15.20
CA PHE A 99 -0.14 -3.90 14.19
C PHE A 99 0.66 -4.03 12.89
N ILE A 100 1.30 -2.95 12.42
CA ILE A 100 2.13 -2.96 11.22
C ILE A 100 3.37 -3.85 11.42
N ILE A 101 4.02 -3.78 12.59
CA ILE A 101 5.16 -4.65 12.92
C ILE A 101 4.72 -6.11 12.95
N PHE A 102 3.60 -6.41 13.62
CA PHE A 102 3.05 -7.77 13.65
C PHE A 102 2.79 -8.29 12.24
N THR A 103 2.13 -7.50 11.40
CA THR A 103 1.85 -7.86 10.01
C THR A 103 3.14 -8.13 9.25
N PHE A 104 4.13 -7.25 9.37
CA PHE A 104 5.43 -7.40 8.70
C PHE A 104 6.16 -8.69 9.12
N VAL A 105 6.20 -8.98 10.43
CA VAL A 105 6.82 -10.21 10.97
C VAL A 105 6.04 -11.45 10.54
N TYR A 106 4.71 -11.42 10.64
CA TYR A 106 3.83 -12.49 10.18
C TYR A 106 4.09 -12.80 8.70
N CYS A 107 4.28 -11.78 7.87
CA CYS A 107 4.52 -11.96 6.46
C CYS A 107 5.88 -12.60 6.16
N ASN A 108 6.93 -12.17 6.85
CA ASN A 108 8.26 -12.75 6.71
C ASN A 108 8.34 -14.23 7.14
N LEU A 109 7.44 -14.68 8.02
CA LEU A 109 7.41 -16.06 8.49
C LEU A 109 6.64 -17.02 7.58
N HIS A 110 5.78 -16.51 6.69
CA HIS A 110 4.78 -17.33 5.98
C HIS A 110 4.86 -17.33 4.44
N ASP A 111 5.87 -16.71 3.81
CA ASP A 111 6.28 -16.74 2.38
C ASP A 111 5.22 -16.54 1.27
N ASN A 112 5.63 -15.87 0.17
CA ASN A 112 4.98 -15.58 -1.15
C ASN A 112 3.52 -15.04 -1.19
N THR A 113 2.61 -15.48 -0.33
CA THR A 113 1.26 -14.89 -0.18
C THR A 113 1.26 -13.64 0.67
N ALA A 114 2.36 -13.39 1.38
CA ALA A 114 2.41 -12.42 2.46
C ALA A 114 2.90 -11.03 2.06
N GLU A 115 3.64 -10.90 0.95
CA GLU A 115 3.93 -9.59 0.38
C GLU A 115 2.63 -8.87 -0.04
N ASN A 116 1.66 -9.62 -0.57
CA ASN A 116 0.31 -9.12 -0.87
C ASN A 116 -0.44 -8.68 0.39
N ILE A 117 -0.30 -9.42 1.51
CA ILE A 117 -0.97 -9.05 2.76
C ILE A 117 -0.45 -7.72 3.29
N MET A 118 0.87 -7.50 3.25
CA MET A 118 1.45 -6.23 3.68
C MET A 118 1.00 -5.08 2.78
N ASP A 119 0.98 -5.29 1.46
CA ASP A 119 0.51 -4.28 0.51
C ASP A 119 -0.99 -3.96 0.68
N GLU A 120 -1.82 -4.99 0.88
CA GLU A 120 -3.24 -4.82 1.22
C GLU A 120 -3.41 -4.08 2.55
N VAL A 121 -2.56 -4.38 3.54
CA VAL A 121 -2.58 -3.71 4.84
C VAL A 121 -2.24 -2.24 4.73
N LEU A 122 -1.17 -1.92 4.02
CA LEU A 122 -0.78 -0.55 3.75
C LEU A 122 -1.76 0.17 2.81
N PHE A 123 -2.54 -0.56 2.00
CA PHE A 123 -3.56 0.03 1.15
C PHE A 123 -4.75 0.57 1.95
N PHE A 124 -5.22 -0.15 2.98
CA PHE A 124 -6.37 0.32 3.75
C PHE A 124 -6.03 1.38 4.79
N ILE A 125 -4.78 1.49 5.23
CA ILE A 125 -4.37 2.58 6.12
C ILE A 125 -4.27 3.87 5.32
N SER A 126 -4.88 4.94 5.83
CA SER A 126 -4.90 6.25 5.20
C SER A 126 -3.48 6.79 5.06
N ARG A 127 -3.25 7.57 3.99
CA ARG A 127 -1.93 8.12 3.71
C ARG A 127 -1.46 9.07 4.82
N GLU A 128 -2.39 9.81 5.43
CA GLU A 128 -2.13 10.69 6.58
C GLU A 128 -1.64 9.88 7.79
N ARG A 129 -2.29 8.75 8.06
CA ARG A 129 -1.92 7.86 9.17
C ARG A 129 -0.55 7.21 8.94
N LEU A 130 -0.26 6.76 7.71
CA LEU A 130 1.07 6.26 7.34
C LEU A 130 2.13 7.37 7.44
N PHE A 131 1.81 8.59 7.03
CA PHE A 131 2.71 9.74 7.15
C PHE A 131 3.01 10.08 8.61
N GLU A 132 2.01 10.08 9.48
CA GLU A 132 2.24 10.23 10.91
C GLU A 132 3.11 9.11 11.48
N LEU A 133 2.90 7.88 11.03
CA LEU A 133 3.67 6.73 11.45
C LEU A 133 5.17 6.92 11.10
N THR A 134 5.51 7.33 9.87
CA THR A 134 6.93 7.53 9.49
C THR A 134 7.63 8.66 10.27
N LEU A 135 6.87 9.61 10.82
CA LEU A 135 7.41 10.75 11.58
C LEU A 135 7.41 10.55 13.10
N LYS A 136 6.44 9.82 13.64
CA LYS A 136 6.24 9.68 15.10
C LYS A 136 6.74 8.34 15.65
N SER A 137 6.82 7.30 14.82
CA SER A 137 7.29 5.98 15.25
C SER A 137 8.81 5.91 15.28
N LYS A 138 9.39 5.69 16.46
CA LYS A 138 10.83 5.42 16.60
C LYS A 138 11.23 4.10 15.95
N TYR A 139 10.37 3.08 16.04
CA TYR A 139 10.65 1.78 15.45
C TYR A 139 10.75 1.90 13.92
N ILE A 140 9.73 2.46 13.27
CA ILE A 140 9.67 2.60 11.82
C ILE A 140 10.80 3.50 11.32
N GLN A 141 11.16 4.55 12.06
CA GLN A 141 12.32 5.37 11.70
C GLN A 141 13.65 4.61 11.72
N ASN A 142 13.80 3.61 12.58
CA ASN A 142 15.01 2.81 12.70
C ASN A 142 15.00 1.62 11.73
N ASP A 143 13.84 0.98 11.52
CA ASP A 143 13.65 -0.10 10.56
C ASP A 143 13.50 0.46 9.14
N LYS A 144 14.64 0.66 8.48
CA LYS A 144 14.69 1.30 7.15
C LYS A 144 14.00 0.48 6.07
N LEU A 145 13.94 -0.85 6.22
CA LEU A 145 13.24 -1.70 5.28
C LEU A 145 11.75 -1.36 5.28
N LEU A 146 11.13 -1.41 6.46
CA LEU A 146 9.71 -1.10 6.61
C LEU A 146 9.41 0.37 6.30
N LEU A 147 10.32 1.29 6.65
CA LEU A 147 10.22 2.69 6.26
C LEU A 147 10.11 2.87 4.74
N PHE A 148 11.03 2.29 3.96
CA PHE A 148 11.01 2.44 2.50
C PHE A 148 9.80 1.76 1.86
N VAL A 149 9.31 0.67 2.44
CA VAL A 149 8.03 0.06 2.02
C VAL A 149 6.88 1.03 2.22
N ILE A 150 6.77 1.68 3.39
CA ILE A 150 5.73 2.70 3.64
C ILE A 150 5.88 3.90 2.72
N LEU A 151 7.11 4.45 2.57
CA LEU A 151 7.37 5.59 1.70
C LEU A 151 7.01 5.31 0.24
N SER A 152 7.12 4.05 -0.22
CA SER A 152 6.71 3.67 -1.56
C SER A 152 5.20 3.87 -1.82
N ARG A 153 4.39 4.11 -0.78
CA ARG A 153 2.96 4.38 -0.91
C ARG A 153 2.62 5.88 -1.01
N PHE A 154 3.60 6.76 -0.83
CA PHE A 154 3.36 8.21 -0.77
C PHE A 154 3.30 8.83 -2.17
N ASP A 155 2.38 9.77 -2.36
CA ASP A 155 2.38 10.65 -3.51
C ASP A 155 3.46 11.74 -3.37
N VAL A 156 3.67 12.51 -4.44
CA VAL A 156 4.66 13.60 -4.45
C VAL A 156 4.48 14.57 -3.28
N PRO A 157 3.26 15.08 -2.98
CA PRO A 157 3.07 16.00 -1.85
C PRO A 157 3.49 15.44 -0.48
N LEU A 158 3.26 14.15 -0.22
CA LEU A 158 3.67 13.52 1.04
C LEU A 158 5.18 13.22 1.07
N LEU A 159 5.76 12.83 -0.06
CA LEU A 159 7.21 12.67 -0.18
C LEU A 159 7.93 14.00 0.07
N ASP A 160 7.46 15.10 -0.53
CA ASP A 160 7.98 16.45 -0.25
C ASP A 160 7.97 16.76 1.24
N LYS A 161 6.81 16.58 1.89
CA LYS A 161 6.69 16.82 3.34
C LYS A 161 7.61 15.93 4.17
N TYR A 162 7.81 14.68 3.77
CA TYR A 162 8.68 13.74 4.48
C TYR A 162 10.15 14.16 4.33
N PHE A 163 10.63 14.37 3.11
CA PHE A 163 12.03 14.70 2.85
C PHE A 163 12.43 16.07 3.41
N LEU A 164 11.51 17.03 3.51
CA LEU A 164 11.73 18.29 4.24
C LEU A 164 12.04 18.11 5.73
N GLN A 165 11.65 16.98 6.33
CA GLN A 165 11.88 16.69 7.75
C GLN A 165 13.10 15.78 7.99
N VAL A 166 13.67 15.18 6.94
CA VAL A 166 14.83 14.30 7.04
C VAL A 166 16.07 15.12 7.36
N ARG A 167 16.62 14.92 8.57
CA ARG A 167 17.84 15.61 9.02
C ARG A 167 19.12 14.91 8.57
N ASN A 168 19.11 13.58 8.47
CA ASN A 168 20.29 12.78 8.15
C ASN A 168 20.14 12.09 6.78
N VAL A 169 20.34 12.87 5.72
CA VAL A 169 20.24 12.43 4.32
C VAL A 169 21.26 11.33 4.00
N THR A 170 22.51 11.49 4.46
CA THR A 170 23.60 10.55 4.18
C THR A 170 23.31 9.16 4.73
N GLU A 171 22.79 9.08 5.95
CA GLU A 171 22.41 7.80 6.56
C GLU A 171 21.26 7.15 5.80
N LEU A 172 20.24 7.91 5.41
CA LEU A 172 19.11 7.42 4.62
C LEU A 172 19.56 6.81 3.28
N ILE A 173 20.45 7.49 2.56
CA ILE A 173 21.05 7.00 1.31
C ILE A 173 21.81 5.70 1.54
N ASN A 174 22.69 5.67 2.55
CA ASN A 174 23.50 4.49 2.84
C ASN A 174 22.66 3.26 3.19
N TYR A 175 21.53 3.44 3.85
CA TYR A 175 20.59 2.36 4.09
C TYR A 175 19.85 1.92 2.84
N PHE A 176 19.39 2.87 2.01
CA PHE A 176 18.75 2.55 0.75
C PHE A 176 19.64 1.67 -0.14
N LEU A 177 20.92 2.04 -0.27
CA LEU A 177 21.92 1.29 -1.05
C LEU A 177 22.19 -0.13 -0.52
N LYS A 178 21.86 -0.40 0.75
CA LYS A 178 22.05 -1.69 1.42
C LYS A 178 20.78 -2.54 1.47
N LEU A 179 19.65 -2.06 0.94
CA LEU A 179 18.43 -2.85 0.90
C LEU A 179 18.63 -4.12 0.05
N PRO A 180 17.93 -5.23 0.38
CA PRO A 180 17.91 -6.42 -0.46
C PRO A 180 17.45 -6.08 -1.89
N GLU A 181 18.02 -6.75 -2.88
CA GLU A 181 17.81 -6.42 -4.30
C GLU A 181 16.34 -6.51 -4.72
N ASP A 182 15.63 -7.55 -4.28
CA ASP A 182 14.21 -7.74 -4.61
C ASP A 182 13.34 -6.63 -4.02
N VAL A 183 13.64 -6.21 -2.78
CA VAL A 183 12.96 -5.09 -2.13
C VAL A 183 13.25 -3.79 -2.87
N LEU A 184 14.50 -3.54 -3.23
CA LEU A 184 14.87 -2.30 -3.90
C LEU A 184 14.22 -2.19 -5.28
N ARG A 185 14.17 -3.29 -6.05
CA ARG A 185 13.39 -3.36 -7.30
C ARG A 185 11.90 -3.16 -7.03
N GLY A 186 11.37 -3.73 -5.95
CA GLY A 186 10.01 -3.51 -5.48
C GLY A 186 9.71 -2.03 -5.24
N VAL A 187 10.51 -1.35 -4.43
CA VAL A 187 10.38 0.08 -4.11
C VAL A 187 10.49 0.94 -5.36
N ILE A 188 11.48 0.68 -6.24
CA ILE A 188 11.63 1.40 -7.51
C ILE A 188 10.39 1.22 -8.39
N SER A 189 9.89 -0.01 -8.50
CA SER A 189 8.72 -0.32 -9.34
C SER A 189 7.42 0.28 -8.80
N ARG A 190 7.26 0.36 -7.47
CA ARG A 190 6.07 0.90 -6.80
C ARG A 190 6.05 2.41 -6.80
N ASN A 191 7.20 3.07 -6.64
CA ASN A 191 7.26 4.53 -6.49
C ASN A 191 8.54 5.14 -7.05
N TYR A 192 8.44 5.54 -8.32
CA TYR A 192 9.55 6.17 -9.00
C TYR A 192 9.86 7.59 -8.49
N HIS A 193 8.88 8.33 -7.95
CA HIS A 193 9.16 9.63 -7.35
C HIS A 193 10.04 9.48 -6.14
N LEU A 194 9.73 8.56 -5.23
CA LEU A 194 10.59 8.21 -4.11
C LEU A 194 12.01 7.89 -4.60
N PHE A 195 12.13 7.08 -5.65
CA PHE A 195 13.42 6.78 -6.23
C PHE A 195 14.15 8.03 -6.78
N LYS A 196 13.45 8.91 -7.49
CA LYS A 196 13.98 10.21 -7.96
C LYS A 196 14.49 11.08 -6.81
N TYR A 197 13.74 11.19 -5.71
CA TYR A 197 14.20 11.93 -4.52
C TYR A 197 15.52 11.34 -4.03
N ILE A 198 15.58 10.01 -3.88
CA ILE A 198 16.79 9.34 -3.42
C ILE A 198 17.97 9.57 -4.38
N LEU A 199 17.75 9.51 -5.69
CA LEU A 199 18.79 9.81 -6.69
C LEU A 199 19.27 11.27 -6.63
N LEU A 200 18.36 12.22 -6.45
CA LEU A 200 18.72 13.63 -6.30
C LEU A 200 19.61 13.81 -5.07
N LEU A 201 19.21 13.23 -3.93
CA LEU A 201 19.97 13.27 -2.69
C LEU A 201 21.35 12.58 -2.82
N MET A 202 21.44 11.51 -3.62
CA MET A 202 22.72 10.86 -3.96
C MET A 202 23.63 11.77 -4.80
N SER A 203 23.06 12.54 -5.74
CA SER A 203 23.85 13.43 -6.59
C SER A 203 24.43 14.63 -5.82
N GLU A 204 23.75 15.07 -4.76
CA GLU A 204 24.19 16.17 -3.89
C GLU A 204 25.17 15.73 -2.80
N SER A 205 25.30 14.42 -2.53
CA SER A 205 26.20 13.89 -1.49
C SER A 205 27.55 13.46 -2.06
N GLU A 206 28.57 14.31 -1.86
CA GLU A 206 29.96 14.08 -2.34
C GLU A 206 30.57 12.74 -1.86
N SER A 207 30.11 12.22 -0.72
CA SER A 207 30.67 11.02 -0.08
C SER A 207 30.24 9.68 -0.70
N THR A 208 29.33 9.67 -1.67
CA THR A 208 28.79 8.42 -2.26
C THR A 208 29.04 8.24 -3.76
N GLN A 209 29.80 9.13 -4.41
CA GLN A 209 29.95 9.17 -5.89
C GLN A 209 30.36 7.85 -6.54
N GLN A 210 31.22 7.04 -5.91
CA GLN A 210 31.65 5.76 -6.47
C GLN A 210 30.60 4.65 -6.29
N VAL A 211 29.95 4.60 -5.11
CA VAL A 211 28.89 3.63 -4.80
C VAL A 211 27.62 3.94 -5.59
N SER A 212 27.32 5.22 -5.81
CA SER A 212 26.20 5.64 -6.66
C SER A 212 26.44 5.26 -8.12
N ALA A 213 27.66 5.41 -8.65
CA ALA A 213 27.99 4.98 -10.02
C ALA A 213 27.81 3.46 -10.24
N GLU A 214 28.27 2.62 -9.31
CA GLU A 214 28.06 1.17 -9.36
C GLU A 214 26.57 0.81 -9.28
N PHE A 215 25.83 1.49 -8.41
CA PHE A 215 24.38 1.35 -8.29
C PHE A 215 23.65 1.73 -9.59
N PHE A 216 24.02 2.86 -10.22
CA PHE A 216 23.44 3.30 -11.48
C PHE A 216 23.66 2.30 -12.61
N GLU A 217 24.86 1.72 -12.72
CA GLU A 217 25.12 0.69 -13.73
C GLU A 217 24.36 -0.61 -13.43
N LYS A 218 24.26 -1.02 -12.16
CA LYS A 218 23.50 -2.22 -11.76
C LYS A 218 22.01 -2.13 -12.12
N TYR A 219 21.37 -0.99 -11.83
CA TYR A 219 19.93 -0.79 -12.07
C TYR A 219 19.63 -0.02 -13.35
N LYS A 220 20.61 0.19 -14.22
CA LYS A 220 20.51 0.97 -15.46
C LYS A 220 19.33 0.60 -16.34
N LYS A 221 19.02 -0.70 -16.44
CA LYS A 221 17.89 -1.19 -17.24
C LYS A 221 16.56 -0.72 -16.66
N ASP A 222 16.38 -0.89 -15.35
CA ASP A 222 15.18 -0.44 -14.64
C ASP A 222 15.04 1.08 -14.73
N ILE A 223 16.12 1.82 -14.44
CA ILE A 223 16.18 3.28 -14.53
C ILE A 223 15.80 3.77 -15.93
N ASN A 224 16.35 3.15 -16.98
CA ASN A 224 16.04 3.52 -18.37
C ASN A 224 14.59 3.21 -18.75
N LEU A 225 14.05 2.08 -18.31
CA LEU A 225 12.66 1.69 -18.56
C LEU A 225 11.70 2.70 -17.91
N PHE A 226 11.96 3.11 -16.66
CA PHE A 226 11.15 4.13 -15.99
C PHE A 226 11.36 5.54 -16.54
N SER A 227 12.57 5.89 -17.00
CA SER A 227 12.82 7.17 -17.69
C SER A 227 11.99 7.26 -18.97
N ARG A 228 11.94 6.18 -19.77
CA ARG A 228 11.09 6.10 -20.96
C ARG A 228 9.63 6.28 -20.60
N LEU A 229 9.17 5.63 -19.53
CA LEU A 229 7.80 5.76 -19.04
C LEU A 229 7.45 7.21 -18.65
N ASN A 230 8.35 7.92 -17.96
CA ASN A 230 8.15 9.33 -17.65
C ASN A 230 8.11 10.21 -18.89
N ASP A 231 8.98 9.94 -19.88
CA ASP A 231 8.94 10.67 -21.16
C ASP A 231 7.63 10.43 -21.90
N MET A 232 7.08 9.20 -21.86
CA MET A 232 5.77 8.88 -22.42
C MET A 232 4.65 9.63 -21.68
N ILE A 233 4.68 9.66 -20.35
CA ILE A 233 3.71 10.42 -19.53
C ILE A 233 3.79 11.92 -19.80
N ARG A 234 5.01 12.48 -19.93
CA ARG A 234 5.19 13.90 -20.25
C ARG A 234 4.59 14.21 -21.62
N LYS A 235 4.92 13.42 -22.64
CA LYS A 235 4.34 13.56 -23.99
C LYS A 235 2.81 13.43 -23.97
N TYR A 236 2.28 12.49 -23.19
CA TYR A 236 0.85 12.32 -23.00
C TYR A 236 0.21 13.59 -22.42
N ARG A 237 0.78 14.17 -21.35
CA ARG A 237 0.27 15.40 -20.72
C ARG A 237 0.38 16.62 -21.65
N GLU A 238 1.42 16.69 -22.47
CA GLU A 238 1.59 17.77 -23.47
C GLU A 238 0.57 17.71 -24.61
N THR A 239 0.09 16.50 -24.94
CA THR A 239 -0.82 16.26 -26.08
C THR A 239 -2.28 16.15 -25.68
N THR A 240 -2.57 15.97 -24.39
CA THR A 240 -3.93 15.72 -23.87
C THR A 240 -4.54 16.97 -23.23
N ASP A 241 -5.69 17.40 -23.75
CA ASP A 241 -6.53 18.41 -23.09
C ASP A 241 -7.42 17.74 -22.04
N TYR A 242 -6.90 17.67 -20.81
CA TYR A 242 -7.52 16.94 -19.70
C TYR A 242 -8.89 17.50 -19.29
N GLU A 243 -9.03 18.84 -19.31
CA GLU A 243 -10.25 19.52 -18.88
C GLU A 243 -11.40 19.28 -19.86
N LYS A 244 -11.09 19.29 -21.17
CA LYS A 244 -12.07 18.97 -22.20
C LYS A 244 -12.61 17.55 -22.05
N GLU A 245 -11.72 16.58 -21.88
CA GLU A 245 -12.06 15.15 -21.83
C GLU A 245 -12.83 14.76 -20.55
N ARG A 246 -12.54 15.42 -19.43
CA ARG A 246 -13.18 15.15 -18.14
C ARG A 246 -14.69 15.39 -18.14
N SER A 247 -15.15 16.34 -18.95
CA SER A 247 -16.56 16.68 -19.09
C SER A 247 -17.36 15.65 -19.92
N LEU A 248 -16.67 14.75 -20.63
CA LEU A 248 -17.28 13.81 -21.56
C LEU A 248 -17.51 12.44 -20.92
N PRO A 249 -18.61 11.76 -21.25
CA PRO A 249 -18.79 10.34 -20.93
C PRO A 249 -17.75 9.50 -21.68
N PHE A 250 -17.33 8.37 -21.10
CA PHE A 250 -16.24 7.53 -21.62
C PHE A 250 -16.33 7.26 -23.13
N ASN A 251 -17.50 6.88 -23.64
CA ASN A 251 -17.71 6.53 -25.05
C ASN A 251 -17.51 7.71 -26.03
N SER A 252 -17.48 8.94 -25.54
CA SER A 252 -17.30 10.17 -26.33
C SER A 252 -15.91 10.79 -26.15
N ARG A 253 -15.05 10.17 -25.34
CA ARG A 253 -13.65 10.60 -25.14
C ARG A 253 -12.79 10.27 -26.35
N ASP A 254 -11.64 10.92 -26.46
CA ASP A 254 -10.66 10.63 -27.49
C ASP A 254 -10.10 9.21 -27.32
N MET A 255 -10.56 8.30 -28.18
CA MET A 255 -10.11 6.90 -28.19
C MET A 255 -8.63 6.77 -28.59
N SER A 256 -8.07 7.74 -29.30
CA SER A 256 -6.64 7.78 -29.64
C SER A 256 -5.80 7.98 -28.38
N ARG A 257 -6.25 8.87 -27.49
CA ARG A 257 -5.66 9.05 -26.16
C ARG A 257 -5.69 7.75 -25.37
N ILE A 258 -6.84 7.08 -25.30
CA ILE A 258 -6.96 5.82 -24.55
C ILE A 258 -6.09 4.72 -25.17
N SER A 259 -5.98 4.67 -26.50
CA SER A 259 -5.06 3.78 -27.22
C SER A 259 -3.61 4.02 -26.84
N LEU A 260 -3.19 5.28 -26.74
CA LEU A 260 -1.86 5.67 -26.28
C LEU A 260 -1.59 5.20 -24.86
N ILE A 261 -2.56 5.33 -23.94
CA ILE A 261 -2.42 4.82 -22.58
C ILE A 261 -2.26 3.29 -22.59
N VAL A 262 -3.08 2.58 -23.37
CA VAL A 262 -3.02 1.12 -23.51
C VAL A 262 -1.66 0.67 -24.08
N SER A 263 -1.11 1.36 -25.07
CA SER A 263 0.20 1.04 -25.64
C SER A 263 1.32 1.29 -24.63
N MET A 264 1.30 2.43 -23.93
CA MET A 264 2.24 2.75 -22.85
C MET A 264 2.24 1.68 -21.74
N VAL A 265 1.07 1.17 -21.35
CA VAL A 265 0.96 0.09 -20.35
C VAL A 265 1.47 -1.24 -20.89
N LYS A 266 1.24 -1.56 -22.18
CA LYS A 266 1.73 -2.79 -22.81
C LYS A 266 3.25 -2.84 -22.98
N GLU A 267 3.92 -1.69 -23.03
CA GLU A 267 5.40 -1.63 -23.07
C GLU A 267 6.04 -2.04 -21.73
N MET A 268 5.26 -2.14 -20.66
CA MET A 268 5.73 -2.52 -19.34
C MET A 268 5.72 -4.03 -19.13
N SER A 269 6.67 -4.54 -18.35
CA SER A 269 6.80 -5.96 -18.02
C SER A 269 5.64 -6.50 -17.18
N ASP A 270 5.04 -5.64 -16.34
CA ASP A 270 3.89 -5.95 -15.50
C ASP A 270 2.77 -4.92 -15.75
N PRO A 271 1.75 -5.27 -16.56
CA PRO A 271 0.66 -4.37 -16.90
C PRO A 271 -0.19 -3.95 -15.71
N VAL A 272 -0.30 -4.78 -14.66
CA VAL A 272 -1.12 -4.47 -13.48
C VAL A 272 -0.46 -3.35 -12.69
N LYS A 273 0.83 -3.51 -12.38
CA LYS A 273 1.62 -2.47 -11.69
C LYS A 273 1.73 -1.19 -12.50
N ALA A 274 1.83 -1.29 -13.83
CA ALA A 274 1.85 -0.13 -14.71
C ALA A 274 0.54 0.67 -14.64
N VAL A 275 -0.62 0.00 -14.59
CA VAL A 275 -1.91 0.68 -14.38
C VAL A 275 -1.94 1.39 -13.03
N GLU A 276 -1.50 0.74 -11.95
CA GLU A 276 -1.46 1.39 -10.62
C GLU A 276 -0.55 2.63 -10.60
N TYR A 277 0.61 2.56 -11.25
CA TYR A 277 1.50 3.70 -11.38
C TYR A 277 0.85 4.85 -12.17
N PHE A 278 0.18 4.54 -13.29
CA PHE A 278 -0.47 5.54 -14.14
C PHE A 278 -1.65 6.20 -13.43
N ASP A 279 -2.34 5.46 -12.58
CA ASP A 279 -3.39 5.98 -11.71
C ASP A 279 -2.82 6.95 -10.66
N GLY A 280 -1.69 6.58 -10.04
CA GLY A 280 -0.93 7.48 -9.16
C GLY A 280 -0.44 8.76 -9.85
N GLU A 281 -0.13 8.67 -11.15
CA GLU A 281 0.22 9.81 -12.00
C GLU A 281 -0.97 10.60 -12.54
N HIS A 282 -2.20 10.27 -12.09
CA HIS A 282 -3.43 10.89 -12.56
C HIS A 282 -3.55 10.90 -14.10
N ILE A 283 -3.17 9.79 -14.74
CA ILE A 283 -3.26 9.59 -16.20
C ILE A 283 -4.66 9.16 -16.63
N PHE A 284 -5.41 8.52 -15.73
CA PHE A 284 -6.81 8.19 -15.92
C PHE A 284 -7.71 9.33 -15.45
N ILE A 285 -8.80 9.54 -16.17
CA ILE A 285 -9.81 10.56 -15.81
C ILE A 285 -10.74 10.05 -14.70
N ASP A 286 -11.06 8.75 -14.73
CA ASP A 286 -11.93 8.10 -13.75
C ASP A 286 -11.64 6.59 -13.64
N GLU A 287 -12.30 5.97 -12.65
CA GLU A 287 -12.23 4.53 -12.39
C GLU A 287 -12.75 3.65 -13.54
N MET A 288 -13.66 4.17 -14.38
CA MET A 288 -14.17 3.41 -15.53
C MET A 288 -13.07 3.24 -16.58
N GLU A 289 -12.35 4.32 -16.87
CA GLU A 289 -11.24 4.31 -17.80
C GLU A 289 -10.09 3.41 -17.33
N LYS A 290 -9.70 3.53 -16.05
CA LYS A 290 -8.71 2.64 -15.43
C LYS A 290 -9.07 1.16 -15.60
N LYS A 291 -10.33 0.80 -15.33
CA LYS A 291 -10.82 -0.60 -15.50
C LYS A 291 -10.78 -1.07 -16.94
N ILE A 292 -11.13 -0.20 -17.90
CA ILE A 292 -11.12 -0.54 -19.32
C ILE A 292 -9.69 -0.74 -19.82
N VAL A 293 -8.77 0.15 -19.45
CA VAL A 293 -7.35 0.01 -19.80
C VAL A 293 -6.77 -1.26 -19.19
N LEU A 294 -7.02 -1.52 -17.90
CA LEU A 294 -6.59 -2.75 -17.24
C LEU A 294 -7.12 -4.00 -17.95
N SER A 295 -8.41 -4.01 -18.30
CA SER A 295 -9.02 -5.12 -19.04
C SER A 295 -8.41 -5.27 -20.44
N ALA A 296 -8.13 -4.17 -21.14
CA ALA A 296 -7.54 -4.22 -22.48
C ALA A 296 -6.12 -4.79 -22.52
N VAL A 297 -5.38 -4.70 -21.40
CA VAL A 297 -4.01 -5.23 -21.30
C VAL A 297 -3.93 -6.60 -20.64
N THR A 298 -4.93 -7.00 -19.85
CA THR A 298 -4.95 -8.28 -19.13
C THR A 298 -5.85 -9.34 -19.78
N ASP A 299 -6.96 -8.95 -20.43
CA ASP A 299 -7.91 -9.88 -21.04
C ASP A 299 -7.53 -10.20 -22.50
N PRO A 300 -7.24 -11.48 -22.83
CA PRO A 300 -6.95 -11.92 -24.19
C PRO A 300 -8.03 -11.53 -25.22
N MET A 301 -9.29 -11.45 -24.82
CA MET A 301 -10.42 -11.13 -25.69
C MET A 301 -10.48 -9.63 -26.05
N MET A 302 -9.90 -8.77 -25.21
CA MET A 302 -9.93 -7.31 -25.36
C MET A 302 -8.66 -6.77 -26.05
N LYS A 303 -7.69 -7.64 -26.36
CA LYS A 303 -6.33 -7.29 -26.80
C LYS A 303 -6.24 -6.37 -28.03
N ASN A 304 -7.26 -6.42 -28.90
CA ASN A 304 -7.32 -5.69 -30.17
C ASN A 304 -8.37 -4.57 -30.21
N ILE A 305 -9.02 -4.23 -29.10
CA ILE A 305 -10.07 -3.21 -29.10
C ILE A 305 -9.55 -1.84 -29.56
N PHE A 306 -8.31 -1.52 -29.21
CA PHE A 306 -7.69 -0.23 -29.52
C PHE A 306 -6.73 -0.26 -30.72
N SER A 307 -6.49 -1.42 -31.35
CA SER A 307 -5.46 -1.55 -32.40
C SER A 307 -5.73 -0.72 -33.67
N LYS A 308 -6.97 -0.25 -33.87
CA LYS A 308 -7.37 0.62 -34.99
C LYS A 308 -7.03 2.09 -34.76
N TYR A 309 -6.74 2.48 -33.52
CA TYR A 309 -6.42 3.85 -33.14
C TYR A 309 -4.91 4.09 -33.07
N ASP A 310 -4.10 3.03 -32.95
CA ASP A 310 -2.63 3.09 -32.99
C ASP A 310 -2.07 3.61 -34.33
N SER A 311 -2.80 3.47 -35.43
CA SER A 311 -2.38 3.89 -36.79
C SER A 311 -2.30 5.42 -37.01
N ASN A 312 -2.71 6.24 -36.04
CA ASN A 312 -2.61 7.70 -36.13
C ASN A 312 -1.34 8.29 -35.47
N HIS A 313 -0.49 7.47 -34.84
CA HIS A 313 0.74 7.94 -34.18
C HIS A 313 2.02 7.83 -35.06
N GLY A 314 1.86 7.60 -36.37
CA GLY A 314 2.94 7.41 -37.33
C GLY A 314 2.97 8.40 -38.50
N LYS A 315 2.52 9.65 -38.30
CA LYS A 315 2.73 10.74 -39.27
C LYS A 315 3.28 11.98 -38.61
#